data_AF-A0A7I8EIE0-F1
#
_entry.id   AF-A0A7I8EIE0-F1
#
_cell.length_a   1.000
_cell.length_b   1.000
_cell.length_c   1.000
_cell.angle_alpha   90.00
_cell.angle_beta   90.00
_cell.angle_gamma   90.00
#
_symmetry.space_group_name_H-M   'P 1'
#
loop_
_entity.id
_entity.type
_entity.pdbx_description
1 polymer ?
#
loop_
_entity_poly.entity_id
_entity_poly.type
_entity_poly.pdbx_seq_one_letter_code
_entity_poly.pdbx_strand_id
1 'polypeptide(L)'
;MTQFHQEHQQVFGQQQNAGGDIHNANQSLTFGTVQRPEDLATLLTQLQDTITHATTDGILPKKTGIDAKAALEKAVVEAEEPKPDKKSLLDYLTTAKTLIESITAASGLIPSIVTAIEAVHKVL
;
A
#
# COMPACT_ATOMS: atom_id res chain seq x y z
N MET A 1 -41.65 11.17 -17.81
CA MET A 1 -40.85 9.93 -17.84
C MET A 1 -39.53 10.23 -17.17
N THR A 2 -39.27 9.60 -16.04
CA THR A 2 -38.26 10.02 -15.06
C THR A 2 -36.87 9.65 -15.56
N GLN A 3 -36.04 10.67 -15.75
CA GLN A 3 -34.64 10.58 -16.16
C GLN A 3 -33.82 10.23 -14.91
N PHE A 4 -33.23 9.03 -14.88
CA PHE A 4 -32.35 8.62 -13.80
C PHE A 4 -30.99 9.30 -13.97
N HIS A 5 -30.83 10.46 -13.32
CA HIS A 5 -29.54 11.14 -13.15
C HIS A 5 -28.80 10.48 -11.98
N GLN A 6 -27.77 9.68 -12.28
CA GLN A 6 -26.83 9.18 -11.28
C GLN A 6 -25.56 10.05 -11.28
N GLU A 7 -25.68 11.29 -10.80
CA GLU A 7 -24.52 12.20 -10.60
C GLU A 7 -24.12 12.33 -9.12
N HIS A 8 -24.70 11.50 -8.23
CA HIS A 8 -24.50 11.58 -6.77
C HIS A 8 -23.92 10.32 -6.13
N GLN A 9 -23.26 9.46 -6.89
CA GLN A 9 -22.38 8.49 -6.25
C GLN A 9 -21.07 9.19 -5.90
N GLN A 10 -21.05 9.82 -4.72
CA GLN A 10 -19.79 10.10 -4.02
C GLN A 10 -19.15 8.74 -3.74
N VAL A 11 -18.33 8.29 -4.68
CA VAL A 11 -17.36 7.24 -4.41
C VAL A 11 -16.40 7.87 -3.42
N PHE A 12 -16.64 7.67 -2.11
CA PHE A 12 -15.59 7.76 -1.08
C PHE A 12 -14.63 6.58 -1.29
N GLY A 13 -14.00 6.58 -2.44
CA GLY A 13 -12.88 5.75 -2.79
C GLY A 13 -12.05 6.72 -3.58
N GLN A 14 -10.90 7.10 -3.03
CA GLN A 14 -9.93 7.82 -3.80
C GLN A 14 -9.73 7.01 -5.07
N GLN A 15 -10.22 7.53 -6.20
CA GLN A 15 -9.75 7.06 -7.48
C GLN A 15 -8.32 7.54 -7.52
N GLN A 16 -7.41 6.74 -6.94
CA GLN A 16 -6.01 6.79 -7.26
C GLN A 16 -5.96 6.48 -8.75
N ASN A 17 -6.01 7.56 -9.53
CA ASN A 17 -5.65 7.55 -10.92
C ASN A 17 -4.16 7.24 -10.93
N ALA A 18 -3.84 5.95 -10.91
CA ALA A 18 -2.51 5.39 -11.14
C ALA A 18 -2.14 5.67 -12.62
N GLY A 19 -2.07 6.95 -12.96
CA GLY A 19 -1.58 7.47 -14.24
C GLY A 19 -0.07 7.52 -14.18
N GLY A 20 0.55 6.34 -14.14
CA GLY A 20 1.99 6.16 -14.03
C GLY A 20 2.32 4.70 -14.26
N ASP A 21 2.26 4.31 -15.53
CA ASP A 21 2.82 3.09 -16.10
C ASP A 21 3.97 2.50 -15.27
N ILE A 22 3.74 1.41 -14.52
CA ILE A 22 4.76 0.37 -14.28
C ILE A 22 4.06 -0.98 -14.08
N HIS A 23 3.73 -1.64 -15.20
CA HIS A 23 3.62 -3.09 -15.22
C HIS A 23 5.00 -3.71 -14.90
N ASN A 24 5.32 -3.96 -13.64
CA ASN A 24 6.41 -4.87 -13.31
C ASN A 24 6.22 -5.56 -11.95
N ALA A 25 5.25 -6.47 -11.88
CA ALA A 25 5.03 -7.39 -10.76
C ALA A 25 6.19 -8.39 -10.50
N ASN A 26 7.40 -8.11 -11.00
CA ASN A 26 8.59 -8.96 -10.88
C ASN A 26 9.87 -8.18 -10.48
N GLN A 27 9.77 -6.92 -10.06
CA GLN A 27 10.93 -6.24 -9.46
C GLN A 27 10.91 -6.48 -7.96
N SER A 28 11.96 -7.13 -7.46
CA SER A 28 12.25 -7.16 -6.03
C SER A 28 12.10 -5.75 -5.44
N LEU A 29 11.08 -5.53 -4.61
CA LEU A 29 10.81 -4.24 -3.96
C LEU A 29 12.07 -3.83 -3.18
N THR A 30 12.84 -2.91 -3.74
CA THR A 30 14.15 -2.56 -3.18
C THR A 30 14.03 -1.24 -2.43
N PHE A 31 13.54 -1.33 -1.19
CA PHE A 31 13.45 -0.19 -0.29
C PHE A 31 14.82 0.27 0.25
N GLY A 32 15.88 -0.53 0.09
CA GLY A 32 17.24 -0.20 0.57
C GLY A 32 17.85 1.06 -0.09
N THR A 33 17.39 1.41 -1.29
CA THR A 33 17.88 2.56 -2.06
C THR A 33 17.06 3.83 -1.85
N VAL A 34 16.00 3.81 -1.05
CA VAL A 34 15.21 5.03 -0.79
C VAL A 34 16.07 6.04 -0.06
N GLN A 35 16.19 7.22 -0.67
CA GLN A 35 16.92 8.37 -0.14
C GLN A 35 16.02 9.60 0.01
N ARG A 36 14.85 9.61 -0.65
CA ARG A 36 13.94 10.77 -0.69
C ARG A 36 12.50 10.35 -0.38
N PRO A 37 11.71 11.22 0.28
CA PRO A 37 10.30 10.92 0.60
C PRO A 37 9.45 10.63 -0.65
N GLU A 38 9.75 11.28 -1.78
CA GLU A 38 9.06 11.04 -3.06
C GLU A 38 9.24 9.60 -3.58
N ASP A 39 10.39 8.99 -3.33
CA ASP A 39 10.66 7.60 -3.71
C ASP A 39 9.92 6.61 -2.78
N LEU A 40 9.54 7.04 -1.56
CA LEU A 40 8.82 6.23 -0.59
C LEU A 40 7.39 5.95 -1.04
N ALA A 41 6.63 6.98 -1.45
CA ALA A 41 5.25 6.84 -1.90
C ALA A 41 5.14 5.83 -3.06
N THR A 42 6.04 5.94 -4.04
CA THR A 42 6.06 5.05 -5.20
C THR A 42 6.26 3.57 -4.81
N LEU A 43 7.19 3.28 -3.89
CA LEU A 43 7.44 1.92 -3.44
C LEU A 43 6.33 1.38 -2.54
N LEU A 44 5.68 2.23 -1.74
CA LEU A 44 4.50 1.86 -0.97
C LEU A 44 3.33 1.47 -1.88
N THR A 45 3.15 2.16 -3.00
CA THR A 45 2.16 1.79 -4.03
C THR A 45 2.47 0.41 -4.63
N GLN A 46 3.73 0.14 -4.98
CA GLN A 46 4.11 -1.19 -5.50
C GLN A 46 3.90 -2.31 -4.46
N LEU A 47 4.10 -2.02 -3.18
CA LEU A 47 3.79 -2.95 -2.09
C LEU A 47 2.27 -3.19 -1.96
N GLN A 48 1.46 -2.15 -2.14
CA GLN A 48 0.00 -2.25 -2.17
C GLN A 48 -0.48 -3.15 -3.33
N ASP A 49 0.12 -3.02 -4.52
CA ASP A 49 -0.17 -3.89 -5.66
C ASP A 49 0.21 -5.35 -5.36
N THR A 50 1.36 -5.57 -4.72
CA THR A 50 1.79 -6.90 -4.32
C THR A 50 0.78 -7.56 -3.35
N ILE A 51 0.25 -6.81 -2.38
CA ILE A 51 -0.83 -7.29 -1.49
C ILE A 51 -2.12 -7.58 -2.28
N THR A 52 -2.46 -6.73 -3.26
CA THR A 52 -3.63 -6.93 -4.12
C THR A 52 -3.52 -8.22 -4.93
N HIS A 53 -2.35 -8.49 -5.50
CA HIS A 53 -2.05 -9.72 -6.23
C HIS A 53 -2.12 -10.94 -5.29
N ALA A 54 -1.44 -10.89 -4.13
CA ALA A 54 -1.50 -11.96 -3.14
C ALA A 54 -2.94 -12.26 -2.66
N THR A 55 -3.79 -11.25 -2.62
CA THR A 55 -5.23 -11.43 -2.29
C THR A 55 -5.99 -12.10 -3.44
N THR A 56 -5.70 -11.69 -4.68
CA THR A 56 -6.34 -12.23 -5.89
C THR A 56 -5.93 -13.68 -6.14
N ASP A 57 -4.67 -14.00 -5.89
CA ASP A 57 -4.10 -15.35 -6.00
C ASP A 57 -4.48 -16.28 -4.84
N GLY A 58 -5.23 -15.77 -3.85
CA GLY A 58 -5.69 -16.54 -2.69
C GLY A 58 -4.61 -16.84 -1.65
N ILE A 59 -3.42 -16.24 -1.78
CA ILE A 59 -2.34 -16.31 -0.79
C ILE A 59 -2.79 -15.64 0.52
N LEU A 60 -3.44 -14.49 0.41
CA LEU A 60 -4.08 -13.79 1.51
C LEU A 60 -5.59 -14.07 1.51
N PRO A 61 -6.20 -14.38 2.68
CA PRO A 61 -7.65 -14.38 2.82
C PRO A 61 -8.21 -13.02 2.41
N LYS A 62 -9.31 -13.03 1.63
CA LYS A 62 -9.90 -11.82 1.04
C LYS A 62 -10.08 -10.67 2.03
N LYS A 63 -10.58 -10.96 3.23
CA LYS A 63 -10.76 -9.95 4.29
C LYS A 63 -9.42 -9.35 4.72
N THR A 64 -8.45 -10.19 5.06
CA THR A 64 -7.11 -9.74 5.46
C THR A 64 -6.42 -8.94 4.36
N GLY A 65 -6.56 -9.38 3.10
CA GLY A 65 -6.05 -8.67 1.94
C GLY A 65 -6.63 -7.26 1.79
N ILE A 66 -7.94 -7.11 1.96
CA ILE A 66 -8.63 -5.80 1.95
C ILE A 66 -8.14 -4.92 3.10
N ASP A 67 -8.08 -5.45 4.33
CA ASP A 67 -7.67 -4.69 5.51
C ASP A 67 -6.20 -4.25 5.42
N ALA A 68 -5.31 -5.13 4.94
CA ALA A 68 -3.90 -4.82 4.72
C ALA A 68 -3.70 -3.81 3.59
N LYS A 69 -4.47 -3.92 2.50
CA LYS A 69 -4.46 -2.95 1.40
C LYS A 69 -4.91 -1.56 1.90
N ALA A 70 -5.95 -1.50 2.71
CA ALA A 70 -6.46 -0.24 3.26
C ALA A 70 -5.43 0.43 4.20
N ALA A 71 -4.68 -0.35 4.99
CA ALA A 71 -3.59 0.18 5.79
C ALA A 71 -2.46 0.74 4.90
N LEU A 72 -2.06 0.02 3.84
CA LEU A 72 -1.04 0.50 2.90
C LEU A 72 -1.50 1.73 2.10
N GLU A 73 -2.78 1.80 1.72
CA GLU A 73 -3.33 2.98 1.05
C GLU A 73 -3.18 4.24 1.91
N LYS A 74 -3.46 4.15 3.21
CA LYS A 74 -3.23 5.26 4.14
C LYS A 74 -1.75 5.61 4.27
N ALA A 75 -0.85 4.62 4.24
CA ALA A 75 0.59 4.87 4.24
C ALA A 75 1.04 5.59 2.97
N VAL A 76 0.51 5.25 1.80
CA VAL A 76 0.80 5.96 0.55
C VAL A 76 0.35 7.42 0.65
N VAL A 77 -0.91 7.66 1.04
CA VAL A 77 -1.46 9.02 1.18
C VAL A 77 -0.63 9.87 2.15
N GLU A 78 -0.22 9.29 3.28
CA GLU A 78 0.63 9.97 4.26
C GLU A 78 2.04 10.28 3.68
N ALA A 79 2.63 9.36 2.92
CA ALA A 79 3.93 9.57 2.28
C ALA A 79 3.91 10.65 1.18
N GLU A 80 2.76 10.89 0.57
CA GLU A 80 2.56 11.93 -0.46
C GLU A 80 2.37 13.33 0.14
N GLU A 81 2.13 13.45 1.45
CA GLU A 81 1.97 14.74 2.08
C GLU A 81 3.26 15.57 2.00
N PRO A 82 3.17 16.92 1.89
CA PRO A 82 4.36 17.78 1.89
C PRO A 82 5.25 17.64 3.12
N LYS A 83 4.68 17.15 4.23
CA LYS A 83 5.36 16.82 5.48
C LYS A 83 4.76 15.52 6.05
N PRO A 84 5.23 14.35 5.59
CA PRO A 84 4.70 13.08 6.05
C PRO A 84 4.87 12.90 7.56
N ASP A 85 3.83 12.46 8.25
CA ASP A 85 3.93 12.07 9.66
C ASP A 85 4.54 10.67 9.76
N LYS A 86 5.80 10.64 10.20
CA LYS A 86 6.57 9.41 10.41
C LYS A 86 5.83 8.41 11.29
N LYS A 87 5.14 8.86 12.35
CA LYS A 87 4.47 7.97 13.30
C LYS A 87 3.27 7.28 12.64
N SER A 88 2.43 8.03 11.94
CA SER A 88 1.27 7.52 11.19
C SER A 88 1.72 6.51 10.14
N LEU A 89 2.77 6.82 9.37
CA LEU A 89 3.35 5.89 8.40
C LEU A 89 3.76 4.56 9.03
N LEU A 90 4.50 4.61 10.13
CA LEU A 90 4.94 3.41 10.85
C LEU A 90 3.76 2.63 11.43
N ASP A 91 2.76 3.31 11.98
CA ASP A 91 1.56 2.68 12.54
C ASP A 91 0.75 1.96 11.44
N TYR A 92 0.61 2.56 10.25
CA TYR A 92 -0.05 1.94 9.10
C TYR A 92 0.72 0.72 8.56
N LEU A 93 2.04 0.84 8.37
CA LEU A 93 2.87 -0.27 7.91
C LEU A 93 2.91 -1.42 8.93
N THR A 94 2.97 -1.10 10.23
CA THR A 94 2.92 -2.09 11.30
C THR A 94 1.57 -2.80 11.34
N THR A 95 0.48 -2.06 11.11
CA THR A 95 -0.86 -2.65 11.00
C THR A 95 -0.93 -3.64 9.83
N ALA A 96 -0.45 -3.25 8.64
CA ALA A 96 -0.40 -4.13 7.47
C ALA A 96 0.42 -5.40 7.76
N LYS A 97 1.61 -5.26 8.38
CA LYS A 97 2.44 -6.39 8.80
C LYS A 97 1.68 -7.32 9.74
N THR A 98 1.07 -6.78 10.79
CA THR A 98 0.37 -7.57 11.83
C THR A 98 -0.79 -8.36 11.24
N LEU A 99 -1.51 -7.78 10.28
CA LEU A 99 -2.60 -8.45 9.60
C LEU A 99 -2.13 -9.68 8.82
N ILE A 100 -0.95 -9.61 8.19
CA ILE A 100 -0.44 -10.70 7.36
C ILE A 100 0.53 -11.65 8.07
N GLU A 101 1.07 -11.29 9.24
CA GLU A 101 2.14 -12.06 9.88
C GLU A 101 1.72 -13.45 10.36
N SER A 102 0.42 -13.62 10.64
CA SER A 102 -0.17 -14.90 11.01
C SER A 102 -0.41 -15.83 9.81
N ILE A 103 -0.20 -15.35 8.59
CA ILE A 103 -0.48 -16.10 7.36
C ILE A 103 0.82 -16.65 6.80
N THR A 104 1.04 -17.96 6.99
CA THR A 104 2.26 -18.64 6.52
C THR A 104 2.49 -18.48 5.01
N ALA A 105 1.43 -18.50 4.19
CA ALA A 105 1.53 -18.32 2.75
C ALA A 105 2.02 -16.91 2.35
N ALA A 106 1.86 -15.92 3.24
CA ALA A 106 2.30 -14.54 3.05
C ALA A 106 3.70 -14.26 3.62
N SER A 107 4.46 -15.29 4.00
CA SER A 107 5.80 -15.12 4.58
C SER A 107 6.77 -14.33 3.69
N GLY A 108 6.57 -14.37 2.37
CA GLY A 108 7.36 -13.58 1.41
C GLY A 108 7.03 -12.07 1.40
N LEU A 109 5.90 -11.66 1.96
CA LEU A 109 5.44 -10.26 1.97
C LEU A 109 5.94 -9.50 3.21
N ILE A 110 6.14 -10.21 4.34
CA ILE A 110 6.60 -9.60 5.59
C ILE A 110 7.95 -8.87 5.41
N PRO A 111 8.98 -9.46 4.78
CA PRO A 111 10.26 -8.77 4.56
C PRO A 111 10.10 -7.46 3.78
N SER A 112 9.19 -7.42 2.79
CA SER A 112 8.90 -6.20 2.02
C SER A 112 8.30 -5.10 2.90
N ILE A 113 7.37 -5.44 3.81
CA ILE A 113 6.81 -4.46 4.76
C ILE A 113 7.87 -4.00 5.77
N VAL A 114 8.72 -4.91 6.26
CA VAL A 114 9.82 -4.55 7.16
C VAL A 114 10.79 -3.58 6.48
N THR A 115 11.17 -3.85 5.23
CA THR A 115 12.08 -2.98 4.50
C THR A 115 11.43 -1.60 4.21
N ALA A 116 10.10 -1.55 4.02
CA ALA A 116 9.37 -0.28 3.94
C ALA A 116 9.42 0.52 5.26
N ILE A 117 9.26 -0.15 6.40
CA ILE A 117 9.39 0.45 7.74
C ILE A 117 10.81 1.03 7.93
N GLU A 118 11.84 0.30 7.53
CA GLU A 118 13.22 0.76 7.58
C GLU A 118 13.46 1.99 6.68
N ALA A 119 12.87 2.01 5.48
CA ALA A 119 12.93 3.16 4.59
C ALA A 119 12.28 4.40 5.23
N VAL A 120 11.12 4.25 5.88
CA VAL A 120 10.49 5.34 6.66
C VAL A 120 11.43 5.85 7.74
N HIS A 121 12.11 4.96 8.48
CA HIS A 121 13.07 5.37 9.52
C HIS A 121 14.28 6.15 8.99
N LYS A 122 14.70 5.87 7.76
CA LYS A 122 15.89 6.45 7.14
C LYS A 122 15.61 7.83 6.52
N VAL A 123 14.39 8.02 6.01
CA VAL A 123 14.04 9.15 5.13
C VAL A 123 13.30 10.26 5.88
N LEU A 124 12.62 9.93 6.98
CA LEU A 124 11.90 10.85 7.86
C LEU A 124 12.51 10.84 9.27
#